data_AF-A0A258SHY1-F1
#
_entry.id   AF-A0A258SHY1-F1
#
_cell.length_a   1.000
_cell.length_b   1.000
_cell.length_c   1.000
_cell.angle_alpha   90.00
_cell.angle_beta   90.00
_cell.angle_gamma   90.00
#
_symmetry.space_group_name_H-M   'P 1'
#
loop_
_entity.id
_entity.type
_entity.pdbx_description
1 polymer ?
#
loop_
_entity_poly.entity_id
_entity_poly.type
_entity_poly.pdbx_seq_one_letter_code
_entity_poly.pdbx_strand_id
1 'polypeptide(L)'
;MKIQRALLSVSDKTGLVEFACALAAQSVELLSTGGSAKTLRDAGLQVIDVADYTGFPEMLDGRVKTLHPKVHGGILGRRDLADHVATMQQHGIPNIDLVCVNLYPFVATVSKPHTLDDAIENIDIGGPAMVRSSAKNYRFVAVVTDPADYPALITEMQANGGALTDATRFGLAKKAFTHTAEYDGAISNYLTALNDNNEREAFGAQLNLQFTRAQVCRYGENPHQAGAFYVEANAPAGTIATARQIQGKELSYNNIADTDAALECVKLFDAAPACVIVKHANPCGVAYGSSLLDAYNRAYQTDHESAFGGIIAF
;
A
#
# COMPACT_ATOMS: atom_id res chain seq x y z
N MET A 1 14.02 -18.82 7.89
CA MET A 1 15.36 -18.44 7.36
C MET A 1 15.94 -17.39 8.27
N LYS A 2 17.16 -17.59 8.79
CA LYS A 2 17.85 -16.61 9.64
C LYS A 2 18.28 -15.40 8.81
N ILE A 3 18.03 -14.20 9.32
CA ILE A 3 18.51 -12.95 8.72
C ILE A 3 19.94 -12.70 9.23
N GLN A 4 20.89 -12.55 8.33
CA GLN A 4 22.29 -12.25 8.63
C GLN A 4 22.76 -10.96 7.97
N ARG A 5 22.16 -10.59 6.83
CA ARG A 5 22.45 -9.34 6.12
C ARG A 5 21.17 -8.66 5.64
N ALA A 6 21.03 -7.38 5.95
CA ALA A 6 19.92 -6.54 5.54
C ALA A 6 20.37 -5.38 4.66
N LEU A 7 19.72 -5.18 3.51
CA LEU A 7 19.89 -4.00 2.66
C LEU A 7 18.75 -3.02 2.93
N LEU A 8 19.08 -1.84 3.46
CA LEU A 8 18.12 -0.81 3.84
C LEU A 8 18.27 0.40 2.89
N SER A 9 17.26 0.69 2.08
CA SER A 9 17.25 1.83 1.15
C SER A 9 15.86 2.43 1.08
N VAL A 10 15.60 3.43 1.92
CA VAL A 10 14.26 4.00 2.14
C VAL A 10 14.23 5.51 1.94
N SER A 11 13.20 5.98 1.27
CA SER A 11 12.84 7.40 1.14
C SER A 11 12.23 7.92 2.44
N ASP A 12 11.16 7.27 2.90
CA ASP A 12 10.53 7.49 4.19
C ASP A 12 11.34 6.78 5.28
N LYS A 13 11.85 7.57 6.23
CA LYS A 13 12.72 7.11 7.32
C LYS A 13 11.95 6.82 8.62
N THR A 14 10.63 6.85 8.58
CA THR A 14 9.78 6.52 9.74
C THR A 14 10.16 5.15 10.30
N GLY A 15 10.52 5.11 11.59
CA GLY A 15 10.91 3.89 12.30
C GLY A 15 12.23 3.22 11.82
N LEU A 16 12.98 3.82 10.90
CA LEU A 16 14.15 3.21 10.29
C LEU A 16 15.26 2.92 11.31
N VAL A 17 15.53 3.87 12.20
CA VAL A 17 16.62 3.78 13.18
C VAL A 17 16.30 2.67 14.19
N GLU A 18 15.08 2.66 14.73
CA GLU A 18 14.61 1.64 15.67
C GLU A 18 14.68 0.25 15.07
N PHE A 19 14.23 0.11 13.81
CA PHE A 19 14.29 -1.15 13.08
C PHE A 19 15.73 -1.62 12.87
N ALA A 20 16.61 -0.73 12.41
CA ALA A 20 18.01 -1.06 12.16
C ALA A 20 18.79 -1.39 13.45
N CYS A 21 18.52 -0.68 14.55
CA CYS A 21 19.07 -1.02 15.87
C CYS A 21 18.66 -2.42 16.32
N ALA A 22 17.38 -2.80 16.12
CA ALA A 22 16.89 -4.13 16.47
C ALA A 22 17.48 -5.25 15.59
N LEU A 23 17.77 -4.96 14.31
CA LEU A 23 18.52 -5.85 13.43
C LEU A 23 19.98 -6.00 13.90
N ALA A 24 20.67 -4.90 14.17
CA ALA A 24 22.05 -4.89 14.64
C ALA A 24 22.23 -5.63 15.99
N ALA A 25 21.26 -5.48 16.90
CA ALA A 25 21.23 -6.21 18.18
C ALA A 25 21.17 -7.73 18.01
N GLN A 26 20.69 -8.22 16.86
CA GLN A 26 20.68 -9.64 16.47
C GLN A 26 21.87 -10.01 15.57
N SER A 27 22.90 -9.15 15.51
CA SER A 27 24.11 -9.31 14.70
C SER A 27 23.85 -9.38 13.20
N VAL A 28 22.81 -8.69 12.70
CA VAL A 28 22.56 -8.52 11.27
C VAL A 28 23.50 -7.45 10.71
N GLU A 29 24.24 -7.79 9.66
CA GLU A 29 25.07 -6.84 8.91
C GLU A 29 24.19 -5.90 8.09
N LEU A 30 24.43 -4.59 8.20
CA LEU A 30 23.62 -3.57 7.53
C LEU A 30 24.34 -3.05 6.28
N LEU A 31 23.69 -3.20 5.13
CA LEU A 31 24.02 -2.50 3.89
C LEU A 31 23.05 -1.33 3.71
N SER A 32 23.54 -0.18 3.27
CA SER A 32 22.67 0.96 2.92
C SER A 32 23.31 1.88 1.89
N THR A 33 22.57 2.88 1.43
CA THR A 33 23.04 3.84 0.42
C THR A 33 22.54 5.24 0.73
N GLY A 34 23.31 6.25 0.30
CA GLY A 34 22.92 7.66 0.31
C GLY A 34 22.37 8.15 1.66
N GLY A 35 21.21 8.79 1.61
CA GLY A 35 20.56 9.37 2.79
C GLY A 35 20.18 8.37 3.88
N SER A 36 19.84 7.12 3.52
CA SER A 36 19.54 6.08 4.53
C SER A 36 20.81 5.69 5.29
N ALA A 37 21.93 5.49 4.59
CA ALA A 37 23.21 5.15 5.23
C ALA A 37 23.66 6.24 6.21
N LYS A 38 23.52 7.52 5.81
CA LYS A 38 23.82 8.66 6.67
C LYS A 38 22.98 8.64 7.96
N THR A 39 21.65 8.51 7.85
CA THR A 39 20.76 8.46 9.01
C THR A 39 21.12 7.34 9.99
N LEU A 40 21.48 6.17 9.49
CA LEU A 40 21.88 5.04 10.33
C LEU A 40 23.22 5.27 11.02
N ARG A 41 24.20 5.87 10.33
CA ARG A 41 25.50 6.23 10.93
C ARG A 41 25.38 7.31 11.99
N ASP A 42 24.54 8.31 11.75
CA ASP A 42 24.26 9.37 12.72
C ASP A 42 23.65 8.80 14.03
N ALA A 43 22.97 7.65 13.93
CA ALA A 43 22.47 6.88 15.07
C ALA A 43 23.50 5.92 15.71
N GLY A 44 24.76 5.94 15.24
CA GLY A 44 25.86 5.14 15.79
C GLY A 44 25.93 3.70 15.26
N LEU A 45 25.17 3.36 14.21
CA LEU A 45 25.19 2.02 13.63
C LEU A 45 26.36 1.84 12.64
N GLN A 46 26.95 0.65 12.65
CA GLN A 46 27.89 0.23 11.62
C GLN A 46 27.12 -0.14 10.35
N VAL A 47 27.44 0.54 9.25
CA VAL A 47 26.77 0.39 7.96
C VAL A 47 27.80 0.36 6.84
N ILE A 48 27.71 -0.68 6.02
CA ILE A 48 28.51 -0.83 4.80
C ILE A 48 27.77 -0.09 3.67
N ASP A 49 28.46 0.81 2.98
CA ASP A 49 27.86 1.45 1.80
C ASP A 49 27.70 0.43 0.68
N VAL A 50 26.60 0.52 -0.07
CA VAL A 50 26.40 -0.28 -1.27
C VAL A 50 27.54 -0.09 -2.28
N ALA A 51 28.12 1.11 -2.35
CA ALA A 51 29.30 1.37 -3.19
C ALA A 51 30.51 0.51 -2.79
N ASP A 52 30.80 0.40 -1.49
CA ASP A 52 31.87 -0.46 -0.98
C ASP A 52 31.56 -1.93 -1.18
N TYR A 53 30.30 -2.32 -0.94
CA TYR A 53 29.83 -3.68 -1.17
C TYR A 53 29.95 -4.09 -2.63
N THR A 54 29.62 -3.21 -3.57
CA THR A 54 29.67 -3.47 -5.03
C THR A 54 31.06 -3.28 -5.63
N GLY A 55 31.89 -2.42 -5.04
CA GLY A 55 33.12 -1.92 -5.64
C GLY A 55 32.86 -0.89 -6.74
N PHE A 56 31.66 -0.31 -6.78
CA PHE A 56 31.24 0.58 -7.86
C PHE A 56 30.56 1.83 -7.29
N PRO A 57 30.99 3.05 -7.67
CA PRO A 57 30.45 4.29 -7.10
C PRO A 57 29.03 4.56 -7.59
N GLU A 58 28.32 5.41 -6.86
CA GLU A 58 27.04 5.98 -7.31
C GLU A 58 27.27 6.84 -8.57
N MET A 59 26.43 6.67 -9.60
CA MET A 59 26.53 7.39 -10.88
C MET A 59 25.22 8.06 -11.28
N LEU A 60 25.33 9.04 -12.19
CA LEU A 60 24.20 9.72 -12.85
C LEU A 60 23.22 10.31 -11.81
N ASP A 61 23.76 11.10 -10.88
CA ASP A 61 23.01 11.75 -9.80
C ASP A 61 22.15 10.80 -8.96
N GLY A 62 22.65 9.57 -8.77
CA GLY A 62 22.01 8.54 -7.95
C GLY A 62 20.97 7.69 -8.65
N ARG A 63 20.79 7.87 -9.96
CA ARG A 63 19.93 7.02 -10.80
C ARG A 63 20.45 5.58 -10.87
N VAL A 64 21.76 5.38 -10.78
CA VAL A 64 22.40 4.06 -10.85
C VAL A 64 23.27 3.83 -9.62
N LYS A 65 22.65 3.28 -8.56
CA LYS A 65 23.31 2.94 -7.29
C LYS A 65 23.20 1.46 -6.91
N THR A 66 22.03 0.85 -7.11
CA THR A 66 21.74 -0.53 -6.68
C THR A 66 21.51 -1.51 -7.83
N LEU A 67 21.47 -1.01 -9.08
CA LEU A 67 21.33 -1.80 -10.30
C LEU A 67 22.64 -2.51 -10.65
N HIS A 68 23.10 -3.39 -9.77
CA HIS A 68 24.39 -4.07 -9.87
C HIS A 68 24.23 -5.59 -9.68
N PRO A 69 24.94 -6.44 -10.46
CA PRO A 69 24.86 -7.89 -10.34
C PRO A 69 25.21 -8.42 -8.94
N LYS A 70 26.09 -7.75 -8.20
CA LYS A 70 26.42 -8.15 -6.82
C LYS A 70 25.25 -7.95 -5.86
N VAL A 71 24.45 -6.89 -6.03
CA VAL A 71 23.23 -6.67 -5.23
C VAL A 71 22.15 -7.67 -5.63
N HIS A 72 21.78 -7.69 -6.92
CA HIS A 72 20.71 -8.57 -7.38
C HIS A 72 21.08 -10.05 -7.34
N GLY A 73 22.35 -10.42 -7.47
CA GLY A 73 22.84 -11.79 -7.29
C GLY A 73 22.73 -12.23 -5.82
N GLY A 74 23.04 -11.34 -4.87
CA GLY A 74 22.83 -11.59 -3.45
C GLY A 74 21.36 -11.77 -3.07
N ILE A 75 20.45 -11.14 -3.83
CA ILE A 75 19.00 -11.23 -3.64
C ILE A 75 18.39 -12.43 -4.39
N LEU A 76 18.69 -12.63 -5.68
CA LEU A 76 18.06 -13.63 -6.55
C LEU A 76 18.72 -15.00 -6.52
N GLY A 77 19.91 -15.09 -5.92
CA GLY A 77 20.60 -16.34 -5.68
C GLY A 77 19.70 -17.35 -4.97
N ARG A 78 19.43 -18.48 -5.63
CA ARG A 78 18.71 -19.59 -5.03
C ARG A 78 19.67 -20.39 -4.17
N ARG A 79 19.37 -20.48 -2.89
CA ARG A 79 20.26 -21.13 -1.90
C ARG A 79 20.05 -22.64 -1.83
N ASP A 80 19.01 -23.13 -2.49
CA ASP A 80 18.68 -24.55 -2.66
C ASP A 80 19.18 -25.13 -4.00
N LEU A 81 19.88 -24.34 -4.82
CA LEU A 81 20.42 -24.77 -6.11
C LEU A 81 21.94 -24.65 -6.09
N ALA A 82 22.64 -25.78 -6.12
CA ALA A 82 24.09 -25.86 -5.97
C ALA A 82 24.84 -24.98 -6.99
N ASP A 83 24.38 -24.96 -8.25
CA ASP A 83 24.99 -24.15 -9.31
C ASP A 83 24.93 -22.65 -9.02
N HIS A 84 23.81 -22.17 -8.44
CA HIS A 84 23.69 -20.76 -8.03
C HIS A 84 24.65 -20.45 -6.89
N VAL A 85 24.72 -21.32 -5.88
CA VAL A 85 25.63 -21.15 -4.73
C VAL A 85 27.09 -21.12 -5.20
N ALA A 86 27.49 -22.03 -6.09
CA ALA A 86 28.83 -22.08 -6.65
C ALA A 86 29.15 -20.82 -7.46
N THR A 87 28.23 -20.37 -8.31
CA THR A 87 28.39 -19.13 -9.10
C THR A 87 28.54 -17.91 -8.19
N MET A 88 27.71 -17.79 -7.15
CA MET A 88 27.80 -16.69 -6.19
C MET A 88 29.13 -16.69 -5.44
N GLN A 89 29.62 -17.86 -5.03
CA GLN A 89 30.94 -17.98 -4.38
C GLN A 89 32.08 -17.61 -5.33
N GLN A 90 32.07 -18.12 -6.56
CA GLN A 90 33.08 -17.81 -7.59
C GLN A 90 33.19 -16.31 -7.86
N HIS A 91 32.06 -15.60 -7.88
CA HIS A 91 32.02 -14.15 -8.13
C HIS A 91 32.04 -13.31 -6.86
N GLY A 92 32.23 -13.92 -5.68
CA GLY A 92 32.30 -13.22 -4.40
C GLY A 92 31.03 -12.41 -4.11
N ILE A 93 29.85 -13.00 -4.31
CA ILE A 93 28.52 -12.42 -4.12
C ILE A 93 27.91 -12.96 -2.82
N PRO A 94 27.97 -12.22 -1.70
CA PRO A 94 27.36 -12.63 -0.44
C PRO A 94 25.82 -12.57 -0.52
N ASN A 95 25.15 -13.47 0.19
CA ASN A 95 23.69 -13.47 0.34
C ASN A 95 23.15 -12.18 0.94
N ILE A 96 21.98 -11.72 0.49
CA ILE A 96 21.18 -10.69 1.16
C ILE A 96 19.90 -11.36 1.64
N ASP A 97 19.59 -11.26 2.93
CA ASP A 97 18.48 -11.98 3.58
C ASP A 97 17.23 -11.14 3.77
N LEU A 98 17.44 -9.83 3.93
CA LEU A 98 16.37 -8.87 4.10
C LEU A 98 16.63 -7.65 3.21
N VAL A 99 15.60 -7.17 2.54
CA VAL A 99 15.65 -5.94 1.75
C VAL A 99 14.51 -5.05 2.22
N CYS A 100 14.85 -3.92 2.84
CA CYS A 100 13.89 -2.92 3.27
C CYS A 100 13.96 -1.71 2.34
N VAL A 101 12.90 -1.51 1.55
CA VAL A 101 12.81 -0.49 0.52
C VAL A 101 11.40 0.08 0.49
N ASN A 102 11.27 1.39 0.70
CA ASN A 102 10.09 2.14 0.27
C ASN A 102 10.49 3.11 -0.84
N LEU A 103 9.60 3.26 -1.82
CA LEU A 103 9.89 3.90 -3.09
C LEU A 103 9.95 5.42 -2.97
N TYR A 104 10.44 6.09 -4.01
CA TYR A 104 10.36 7.55 -4.08
C TYR A 104 8.89 7.99 -4.03
N PRO A 105 8.58 9.13 -3.38
CA PRO A 105 7.20 9.51 -3.08
C PRO A 105 6.50 10.12 -4.31
N PHE A 106 6.51 9.43 -5.47
CA PHE A 106 5.96 9.90 -6.74
C PHE A 106 4.54 10.47 -6.59
N VAL A 107 3.64 9.72 -5.95
CA VAL A 107 2.26 10.14 -5.69
C VAL A 107 2.22 11.46 -4.91
N ALA A 108 3.06 11.62 -3.90
CA ALA A 108 3.10 12.85 -3.10
C ALA A 108 3.70 14.03 -3.88
N THR A 109 4.66 13.78 -4.77
CA THR A 109 5.24 14.79 -5.68
C THR A 109 4.17 15.31 -6.65
N VAL A 110 3.47 14.42 -7.36
CA VAL A 110 2.47 14.82 -8.37
C VAL A 110 1.16 15.33 -7.77
N SER A 111 0.95 15.17 -6.46
CA SER A 111 -0.20 15.72 -5.72
C SER A 111 -0.02 17.19 -5.30
N LYS A 112 1.15 17.78 -5.55
CA LYS A 112 1.49 19.19 -5.26
C LYS A 112 1.80 19.92 -6.57
N PRO A 113 1.90 21.26 -6.61
CA PRO A 113 2.45 21.95 -7.77
C PRO A 113 3.85 21.43 -8.11
N HIS A 114 4.08 21.04 -9.36
CA HIS A 114 5.31 20.42 -9.85
C HIS A 114 5.48 20.68 -11.36
N THR A 115 6.71 20.52 -11.87
CA THR A 115 7.00 20.43 -13.30
C THR A 115 7.00 18.98 -13.78
N LEU A 116 6.96 18.74 -15.09
CA LEU A 116 7.13 17.38 -15.63
C LEU A 116 8.47 16.77 -15.21
N ASP A 117 9.55 17.56 -15.23
CA ASP A 117 10.87 17.10 -14.82
C ASP A 117 10.87 16.64 -13.35
N ASP A 118 10.20 17.39 -12.46
CA ASP A 118 10.04 16.98 -11.05
C ASP A 118 9.34 15.61 -10.94
N ALA A 119 8.31 15.36 -11.76
CA ALA A 119 7.62 14.08 -11.78
C ALA A 119 8.53 12.95 -12.29
N ILE A 120 9.26 13.18 -13.39
CA ILE A 120 10.15 12.21 -14.02
C ILE A 120 11.32 11.84 -13.10
N GLU A 121 11.94 12.81 -12.42
CA GLU A 121 13.04 12.54 -11.47
C GLU A 121 12.57 11.77 -10.22
N ASN A 122 11.27 11.81 -9.90
CA ASN A 122 10.69 11.05 -8.78
C ASN A 122 10.20 9.64 -9.18
N ILE A 123 10.48 9.19 -10.41
CA ILE A 123 10.28 7.80 -10.83
C ILE A 123 11.48 6.97 -10.40
N ASP A 124 11.27 6.09 -9.42
CA ASP A 124 12.29 5.19 -8.90
C ASP A 124 12.48 3.98 -9.83
N ILE A 125 13.73 3.67 -10.17
CA ILE A 125 14.10 2.51 -10.98
C ILE A 125 14.70 1.41 -10.10
N GLY A 126 15.65 1.78 -9.23
CA GLY A 126 16.38 0.84 -8.39
C GLY A 126 15.51 0.23 -7.30
N GLY A 127 14.62 1.02 -6.70
CA GLY A 127 13.68 0.59 -5.68
C GLY A 127 12.77 -0.54 -6.17
N PRO A 128 11.96 -0.33 -7.23
CA PRO A 128 11.08 -1.38 -7.75
C PRO A 128 11.84 -2.62 -8.24
N ALA A 129 13.03 -2.45 -8.82
CA ALA A 129 13.88 -3.58 -9.20
C ALA A 129 14.26 -4.44 -7.98
N MET A 130 14.72 -3.81 -6.88
CA MET A 130 15.06 -4.51 -5.63
C MET A 130 13.84 -5.16 -4.98
N VAL A 131 12.71 -4.44 -4.89
CA VAL A 131 11.46 -4.95 -4.32
C VAL A 131 11.00 -6.20 -5.08
N ARG A 132 10.91 -6.14 -6.41
CA ARG A 132 10.49 -7.27 -7.25
C ARG A 132 11.46 -8.44 -7.19
N SER A 133 12.77 -8.17 -7.20
CA SER A 133 13.78 -9.24 -7.11
C SER A 133 13.72 -9.99 -5.77
N SER A 134 13.51 -9.27 -4.67
CA SER A 134 13.36 -9.82 -3.33
C SER A 134 12.05 -10.61 -3.19
N ALA A 135 10.94 -10.05 -3.66
CA ALA A 135 9.63 -10.70 -3.64
C ALA A 135 9.62 -12.00 -4.47
N LYS A 136 10.27 -11.99 -5.65
CA LYS A 136 10.44 -13.19 -6.49
C LYS A 136 11.17 -14.31 -5.74
N ASN A 137 12.18 -13.96 -4.95
CA ASN A 137 13.00 -14.92 -4.21
C ASN A 137 12.60 -15.03 -2.72
N TYR A 138 11.32 -14.87 -2.39
CA TYR A 138 10.81 -14.80 -1.01
C TYR A 138 11.20 -16.00 -0.13
N ARG A 139 11.49 -17.16 -0.72
CA ARG A 139 11.99 -18.33 0.01
C ARG A 139 13.30 -18.05 0.75
N PHE A 140 14.11 -17.15 0.21
CA PHE A 140 15.46 -16.82 0.67
C PHE A 140 15.66 -15.33 0.98
N VAL A 141 14.65 -14.48 0.78
CA VAL A 141 14.74 -13.05 1.06
C VAL A 141 13.43 -12.54 1.66
N ALA A 142 13.50 -11.79 2.75
CA ALA A 142 12.37 -11.02 3.27
C ALA A 142 12.38 -9.62 2.65
N VAL A 143 11.28 -9.22 2.01
CA VAL A 143 11.13 -7.87 1.43
C VAL A 143 10.23 -7.04 2.33
N VAL A 144 10.67 -5.87 2.77
CA VAL A 144 9.88 -4.99 3.65
C VAL A 144 9.68 -3.67 2.92
N THR A 145 8.42 -3.27 2.73
CA THR A 145 8.05 -2.08 1.95
C THR A 145 7.33 -1.02 2.76
N ASP A 146 6.95 -1.33 4.00
CA ASP A 146 6.12 -0.49 4.85
C ASP A 146 6.65 -0.49 6.29
N PRO A 147 6.92 0.70 6.87
CA PRO A 147 7.34 0.83 8.27
C PRO A 147 6.39 0.19 9.29
N ALA A 148 5.09 0.07 8.97
CA ALA A 148 4.12 -0.56 9.88
C ALA A 148 4.44 -2.03 10.16
N ASP A 149 5.19 -2.71 9.29
CA ASP A 149 5.56 -4.11 9.47
C ASP A 149 6.75 -4.29 10.43
N TYR A 150 7.56 -3.24 10.67
CA TYR A 150 8.83 -3.35 11.41
C TYR A 150 8.67 -4.01 12.80
N PRO A 151 7.71 -3.59 13.66
CA PRO A 151 7.60 -4.15 15.01
C PRO A 151 7.31 -5.65 15.00
N ALA A 152 6.37 -6.10 14.17
CA ALA A 152 5.98 -7.51 14.09
C ALA A 152 7.13 -8.39 13.58
N LEU A 153 7.89 -7.90 12.60
CA LEU A 153 9.05 -8.63 12.07
C LEU A 153 10.15 -8.79 13.11
N ILE A 154 10.43 -7.73 13.89
CA ILE A 154 11.42 -7.81 14.97
C ILE A 154 10.97 -8.78 16.05
N THR A 155 9.69 -8.73 16.46
CA THR A 155 9.14 -9.69 17.44
C THR A 155 9.26 -11.13 16.95
N GLU A 156 8.92 -11.40 15.68
CA GLU A 156 9.04 -12.74 15.10
C GLU A 156 10.51 -13.20 15.05
N MET A 157 11.43 -12.33 14.64
CA MET A 157 12.87 -12.66 14.61
C MET A 157 13.40 -12.98 16.01
N GLN A 158 13.06 -12.17 17.01
CA GLN A 158 13.47 -12.40 18.41
C GLN A 158 12.96 -13.74 18.94
N ALA A 159 11.71 -14.11 18.62
CA ALA A 159 11.13 -15.39 19.02
C ALA A 159 11.77 -16.60 18.32
N ASN A 160 12.34 -16.40 17.13
CA ASN A 160 12.81 -17.47 16.25
C ASN A 160 14.33 -17.45 16.01
N GLY A 161 15.12 -16.91 16.95
CA GLY A 161 16.60 -16.93 16.85
C GLY A 161 17.15 -16.15 15.66
N GLY A 162 16.50 -15.03 15.30
CA GLY A 162 16.83 -14.18 14.16
C GLY A 162 16.18 -14.62 12.85
N ALA A 163 15.26 -15.57 12.86
CA ALA A 163 14.62 -16.10 11.66
C ALA A 163 13.19 -15.58 11.44
N LEU A 164 12.82 -15.45 10.16
CA LEU A 164 11.42 -15.32 9.75
C LEU A 164 10.89 -16.65 9.21
N THR A 165 9.59 -16.87 9.36
CA THR A 165 8.87 -18.02 8.81
C THR A 165 8.67 -17.87 7.30
N ASP A 166 8.39 -18.99 6.61
CA ASP A 166 8.03 -18.93 5.18
C ASP A 166 6.73 -18.18 4.93
N ALA A 167 5.75 -18.38 5.81
CA ALA A 167 4.46 -17.68 5.75
C ALA A 167 4.63 -16.16 5.83
N THR A 168 5.45 -15.65 6.74
CA THR A 168 5.74 -14.22 6.84
C THR A 168 6.42 -13.70 5.57
N ARG A 169 7.47 -14.36 5.08
CA ARG A 169 8.16 -13.93 3.85
C ARG A 169 7.24 -13.96 2.62
N PHE A 170 6.35 -14.95 2.52
CA PHE A 170 5.38 -15.00 1.44
C PHE A 170 4.31 -13.90 1.56
N GLY A 171 3.86 -13.60 2.78
CA GLY A 171 3.00 -12.45 3.07
C GLY A 171 3.61 -11.13 2.61
N LEU A 172 4.86 -10.90 2.98
CA LEU A 172 5.66 -9.77 2.57
C LEU A 172 5.84 -9.68 1.04
N ALA A 173 6.08 -10.80 0.37
CA ALA A 173 6.21 -10.85 -1.09
C ALA A 173 4.92 -10.47 -1.82
N LYS A 174 3.75 -10.92 -1.31
CA LYS A 174 2.45 -10.47 -1.83
C LYS A 174 2.29 -8.96 -1.70
N LYS A 175 2.58 -8.42 -0.51
CA LYS A 175 2.52 -6.97 -0.23
C LYS A 175 3.45 -6.18 -1.17
N ALA A 176 4.67 -6.66 -1.39
CA ALA A 176 5.65 -6.03 -2.28
C ALA A 176 5.20 -5.97 -3.76
N PHE A 177 4.57 -7.03 -4.27
CA PHE A 177 4.03 -6.99 -5.63
C PHE A 177 2.80 -6.09 -5.75
N THR A 178 1.95 -6.03 -4.73
CA THR A 178 0.85 -5.04 -4.67
C THR A 178 1.41 -3.61 -4.66
N HIS A 179 2.41 -3.33 -3.83
CA HIS A 179 3.03 -2.00 -3.74
C HIS A 179 3.64 -1.53 -5.07
N THR A 180 4.32 -2.42 -5.80
CA THR A 180 4.87 -2.07 -7.13
C THR A 180 3.79 -1.92 -8.20
N ALA A 181 2.71 -2.70 -8.15
CA ALA A 181 1.56 -2.51 -9.04
C ALA A 181 0.84 -1.18 -8.80
N GLU A 182 0.71 -0.76 -7.54
CA GLU A 182 0.18 0.56 -7.16
C GLU A 182 1.07 1.69 -7.68
N TYR A 183 2.38 1.55 -7.50
CA TYR A 183 3.37 2.54 -7.93
C TYR A 183 3.36 2.74 -9.45
N ASP A 184 3.47 1.64 -10.22
CA ASP A 184 3.47 1.70 -11.69
C ASP A 184 2.11 2.17 -12.22
N GLY A 185 1.00 1.79 -11.57
CA GLY A 185 -0.34 2.27 -11.90
C GLY A 185 -0.48 3.78 -11.70
N ALA A 186 0.09 4.35 -10.63
CA ALA A 186 0.09 5.78 -10.39
C ALA A 186 0.91 6.55 -11.45
N ILE A 187 2.08 6.03 -11.83
CA ILE A 187 2.91 6.61 -12.90
C ILE A 187 2.14 6.59 -14.22
N SER A 188 1.56 5.44 -14.58
CA SER A 188 0.78 5.29 -15.81
C SER A 188 -0.41 6.26 -15.84
N ASN A 189 -1.18 6.35 -14.75
CA ASN A 189 -2.34 7.24 -14.67
C ASN A 189 -1.94 8.71 -14.79
N TYR A 190 -0.79 9.09 -14.21
CA TYR A 190 -0.28 10.46 -14.33
C TYR A 190 0.15 10.77 -15.76
N LEU A 191 1.04 9.97 -16.35
CA LEU A 191 1.62 10.25 -17.67
C LEU A 191 0.58 10.19 -18.79
N THR A 192 -0.37 9.26 -18.72
CA THR A 192 -1.42 9.12 -19.75
C THR A 192 -2.52 10.17 -19.66
N ALA A 193 -2.52 10.98 -18.59
CA ALA A 193 -3.41 12.12 -18.43
C ALA A 193 -2.78 13.44 -18.92
N LEU A 194 -1.54 13.43 -19.43
CA LEU A 194 -0.91 14.62 -20.00
C LEU A 194 -1.20 14.72 -21.50
N ASN A 195 -1.56 15.91 -21.97
CA ASN A 195 -1.69 16.22 -23.40
C ASN A 195 -0.33 16.58 -24.04
N ASP A 196 -0.34 16.93 -25.33
CA ASP A 196 0.87 17.32 -26.09
C ASP A 196 1.61 18.55 -25.52
N ASN A 197 0.95 19.36 -24.68
CA ASN A 197 1.52 20.51 -23.99
C ASN A 197 1.94 20.20 -22.53
N ASN A 198 1.90 18.93 -22.11
CA ASN A 198 2.12 18.47 -20.72
C ASN A 198 1.10 19.02 -19.71
N GLU A 199 -0.11 19.36 -20.16
CA GLU A 199 -1.20 19.78 -19.28
C GLU A 199 -2.06 18.58 -18.89
N ARG A 200 -2.53 18.54 -17.65
CA ARG A 200 -3.33 17.42 -17.13
C ARG A 200 -4.78 17.51 -17.58
N GLU A 201 -5.24 16.49 -18.28
CA GLU A 201 -6.64 16.29 -18.66
C GLU A 201 -7.42 15.52 -17.58
N ALA A 202 -8.75 15.66 -17.61
CA ALA A 202 -9.64 15.02 -16.64
C ALA A 202 -9.66 13.49 -16.78
N PHE A 203 -9.53 12.98 -18.01
CA PHE A 203 -9.60 11.56 -18.33
C PHE A 203 -8.40 11.17 -19.18
N GLY A 204 -7.43 10.49 -18.58
CA GLY A 204 -6.26 9.99 -19.30
C GLY A 204 -6.59 8.83 -20.24
N ALA A 205 -5.66 8.52 -21.13
CA ALA A 205 -5.80 7.43 -22.09
C ALA A 205 -5.81 6.03 -21.44
N GLN A 206 -5.36 5.90 -20.19
CA GLN A 206 -5.40 4.66 -19.41
C GLN A 206 -5.94 4.93 -18.00
N LEU A 207 -6.59 3.92 -17.42
CA LEU A 207 -7.13 3.95 -16.06
C LEU A 207 -6.72 2.69 -15.30
N ASN A 208 -5.81 2.85 -14.33
CA ASN A 208 -5.38 1.80 -13.41
C ASN A 208 -5.96 2.06 -12.02
N LEU A 209 -6.81 1.16 -11.52
CA LEU A 209 -7.46 1.30 -10.22
C LEU A 209 -6.94 0.24 -9.24
N GLN A 210 -6.76 0.64 -7.99
CA GLN A 210 -6.26 -0.21 -6.92
C GLN A 210 -7.20 -0.15 -5.74
N PHE A 211 -7.62 -1.32 -5.25
CA PHE A 211 -8.54 -1.41 -4.13
C PHE A 211 -8.11 -2.50 -3.13
N THR A 212 -8.35 -2.23 -1.86
CA THR A 212 -8.17 -3.17 -0.76
C THR A 212 -9.52 -3.72 -0.33
N ARG A 213 -9.60 -5.03 -0.09
CA ARG A 213 -10.83 -5.66 0.37
C ARG A 213 -11.16 -5.21 1.79
N ALA A 214 -12.28 -4.51 1.97
CA ALA A 214 -12.81 -4.12 3.27
C ALA A 214 -13.59 -5.27 3.93
N GLN A 215 -14.46 -5.94 3.17
CA GLN A 215 -15.21 -7.10 3.67
C GLN A 215 -15.60 -8.08 2.56
N VAL A 216 -15.83 -9.34 2.92
CA VAL A 216 -16.52 -10.31 2.08
C VAL A 216 -18.00 -10.23 2.41
N CYS A 217 -18.86 -10.10 1.40
CA CYS A 217 -20.29 -10.08 1.61
C CYS A 217 -20.81 -11.53 1.72
N ARG A 218 -21.89 -11.74 2.48
CA ARG A 218 -22.54 -13.05 2.59
C ARG A 218 -22.92 -13.66 1.23
N TYR A 219 -23.32 -12.79 0.30
CA TYR A 219 -23.59 -13.05 -1.10
C TYR A 219 -23.57 -11.70 -1.85
N GLY A 220 -23.69 -11.73 -3.17
CA GLY A 220 -23.83 -10.54 -4.03
C GLY A 220 -25.22 -9.93 -3.91
N GLU A 221 -25.79 -9.46 -5.02
CA GLU A 221 -27.16 -8.92 -5.03
C GLU A 221 -28.21 -10.00 -4.69
N ASN A 222 -27.95 -11.25 -5.11
CA ASN A 222 -28.79 -12.42 -4.86
C ASN A 222 -27.99 -13.56 -4.18
N PRO A 223 -28.65 -14.48 -3.45
CA PRO A 223 -27.98 -15.52 -2.66
C PRO A 223 -27.04 -16.48 -3.42
N HIS A 224 -27.24 -16.66 -4.73
CA HIS A 224 -26.43 -17.54 -5.57
C HIS A 224 -25.16 -16.87 -6.11
N GLN A 225 -24.98 -15.56 -5.86
CA GLN A 225 -23.84 -14.77 -6.32
C GLN A 225 -22.85 -14.58 -5.17
N ALA A 226 -21.56 -14.63 -5.46
CA ALA A 226 -20.54 -14.18 -4.52
C ALA A 226 -20.46 -12.64 -4.51
N GLY A 227 -20.03 -12.04 -3.39
CA GLY A 227 -19.85 -10.59 -3.28
C GLY A 227 -18.75 -10.22 -2.29
N ALA A 228 -18.09 -9.09 -2.55
CA ALA A 228 -17.12 -8.51 -1.64
C ALA A 228 -17.06 -6.99 -1.86
N PHE A 229 -16.74 -6.25 -0.81
CA PHE A 229 -16.61 -4.80 -0.83
C PHE A 229 -15.13 -4.42 -0.75
N TYR A 230 -14.73 -3.55 -1.67
CA TYR A 230 -13.37 -3.09 -1.86
C TYR A 230 -13.35 -1.57 -1.78
N VAL A 231 -12.30 -1.01 -1.18
CA VAL A 231 -12.13 0.42 -0.96
C VAL A 231 -10.78 0.88 -1.49
N GLU A 232 -10.74 2.08 -2.04
CA GLU A 232 -9.49 2.71 -2.48
C GLU A 232 -8.70 3.23 -1.27
N ALA A 233 -7.38 3.36 -1.40
CA ALA A 233 -6.52 3.76 -0.28
C ALA A 233 -6.84 5.15 0.28
N ASN A 234 -7.24 6.09 -0.59
CA ASN A 234 -7.59 7.47 -0.24
C ASN A 234 -9.08 7.73 -0.44
N ALA A 235 -9.93 6.80 0.04
CA ALA A 235 -11.38 6.91 -0.10
C ALA A 235 -11.89 8.26 0.45
N PRO A 236 -12.74 9.00 -0.28
CA PRO A 236 -13.26 10.28 0.17
C PRO A 236 -14.02 10.16 1.49
N ALA A 237 -13.79 11.11 2.39
CA ALA A 237 -14.52 11.18 3.65
C ALA A 237 -16.03 11.35 3.41
N GLY A 238 -16.84 10.76 4.28
CA GLY A 238 -18.29 10.84 4.18
C GLY A 238 -18.88 9.93 3.10
N THR A 239 -18.12 8.97 2.58
CA THR A 239 -18.63 7.89 1.71
C THR A 239 -18.78 6.59 2.50
N ILE A 240 -19.55 5.64 1.95
CA ILE A 240 -19.68 4.30 2.55
C ILE A 240 -18.33 3.57 2.70
N ALA A 241 -17.36 3.88 1.83
CA ALA A 241 -16.01 3.32 1.88
C ALA A 241 -15.23 3.70 3.15
N THR A 242 -15.60 4.81 3.80
CA THR A 242 -14.99 5.28 5.06
C THR A 242 -15.88 5.04 6.29
N ALA A 243 -17.02 4.36 6.11
CA ALA A 243 -17.99 4.17 7.18
C ALA A 243 -17.48 3.20 8.26
N ARG A 244 -17.78 3.52 9.52
CA ARG A 244 -17.55 2.62 10.65
C ARG A 244 -18.86 2.00 11.09
N GLN A 245 -18.95 0.68 11.02
CA GLN A 245 -20.07 -0.04 11.61
C GLN A 245 -19.97 -0.03 13.15
N ILE A 246 -20.94 0.57 13.82
CA ILE A 246 -20.99 0.66 15.29
C ILE A 246 -21.70 -0.57 15.89
N GLN A 247 -22.76 -1.05 15.23
CA GLN A 247 -23.59 -2.17 15.69
C GLN A 247 -24.21 -2.92 14.49
N GLY A 248 -24.69 -4.12 14.75
CA GLY A 248 -25.48 -4.92 13.81
C GLY A 248 -24.69 -6.09 13.23
N LYS A 249 -25.36 -6.86 12.37
CA LYS A 249 -24.74 -7.90 11.55
C LYS A 249 -23.92 -7.27 10.42
N GLU A 250 -22.99 -8.01 9.84
CA GLU A 250 -22.26 -7.62 8.64
C GLU A 250 -23.21 -7.12 7.54
N LEU A 251 -22.81 -6.05 6.85
CA LEU A 251 -23.60 -5.47 5.77
C LEU A 251 -23.62 -6.39 4.55
N SER A 252 -24.80 -6.66 3.99
CA SER A 252 -24.92 -7.34 2.70
C SER A 252 -24.53 -6.40 1.53
N TYR A 253 -24.36 -6.96 0.34
CA TYR A 253 -24.13 -6.17 -0.89
C TYR A 253 -25.20 -5.09 -1.07
N ASN A 254 -26.49 -5.46 -0.98
CA ASN A 254 -27.60 -4.51 -1.12
C ASN A 254 -27.63 -3.49 0.01
N ASN A 255 -27.19 -3.85 1.23
CA ASN A 255 -27.11 -2.88 2.30
C ASN A 255 -26.05 -1.81 2.02
N ILE A 256 -24.91 -2.19 1.47
CA ILE A 256 -23.86 -1.22 1.08
C ILE A 256 -24.40 -0.29 0.00
N ALA A 257 -25.00 -0.83 -1.06
CA ALA A 257 -25.53 -0.06 -2.18
C ALA A 257 -26.65 0.91 -1.75
N ASP A 258 -27.62 0.43 -0.94
CA ASP A 258 -28.71 1.27 -0.44
C ASP A 258 -28.21 2.32 0.57
N THR A 259 -27.15 2.02 1.34
CA THR A 259 -26.55 3.00 2.26
C THR A 259 -25.84 4.10 1.49
N ASP A 260 -25.11 3.74 0.43
CA ASP A 260 -24.45 4.71 -0.45
C ASP A 260 -25.49 5.62 -1.13
N ALA A 261 -26.55 5.03 -1.69
CA ALA A 261 -27.65 5.78 -2.29
C ALA A 261 -28.36 6.73 -1.30
N ALA A 262 -28.63 6.26 -0.08
CA ALA A 262 -29.25 7.09 0.96
C ALA A 262 -28.33 8.24 1.40
N LEU A 263 -27.03 7.95 1.57
CA LEU A 263 -26.03 8.90 2.02
C LEU A 263 -25.76 10.00 0.97
N GLU A 264 -25.58 9.63 -0.29
CA GLU A 264 -25.39 10.61 -1.36
C GLU A 264 -26.66 11.44 -1.61
N CYS A 265 -27.84 10.84 -1.45
CA CYS A 265 -29.10 11.57 -1.57
C CYS A 265 -29.27 12.59 -0.43
N VAL A 266 -29.03 12.22 0.83
CA VAL A 266 -29.26 13.14 1.96
C VAL A 266 -28.32 14.35 1.92
N LYS A 267 -27.09 14.19 1.39
CA LYS A 267 -26.12 15.29 1.20
C LYS A 267 -26.61 16.43 0.31
N LEU A 268 -27.62 16.19 -0.53
CA LEU A 268 -28.23 17.23 -1.36
C LEU A 268 -29.16 18.17 -0.57
N PHE A 269 -29.44 17.86 0.70
CA PHE A 269 -30.41 18.56 1.53
C PHE A 269 -29.75 19.24 2.73
N ASP A 270 -29.15 20.42 2.51
CA ASP A 270 -28.37 21.16 3.51
C ASP A 270 -29.11 22.34 4.17
N ALA A 271 -30.34 22.64 3.75
CA ALA A 271 -31.08 23.82 4.23
C ALA A 271 -31.66 23.67 5.64
N ALA A 272 -31.85 22.44 6.13
CA ALA A 272 -32.42 22.09 7.43
C ALA A 272 -32.12 20.60 7.72
N PRO A 273 -32.37 20.09 8.96
CA PRO A 273 -32.32 18.65 9.23
C PRO A 273 -33.12 17.86 8.19
N ALA A 274 -32.50 16.85 7.57
CA ALA A 274 -33.10 16.05 6.52
C ALA A 274 -33.10 14.57 6.88
N CYS A 275 -33.98 13.82 6.23
CA CYS A 275 -34.02 12.36 6.31
C CYS A 275 -34.35 11.80 4.92
N VAL A 276 -33.59 10.80 4.50
CA VAL A 276 -33.83 9.99 3.31
C VAL A 276 -34.01 8.54 3.73
N ILE A 277 -35.07 7.89 3.23
CA ILE A 277 -35.32 6.46 3.41
C ILE A 277 -35.25 5.78 2.04
N VAL A 278 -34.29 4.87 1.85
CA VAL A 278 -34.05 4.12 0.60
C VAL A 278 -34.42 2.65 0.77
N LYS A 279 -34.95 2.03 -0.28
CA LYS A 279 -35.08 0.59 -0.40
C LYS A 279 -34.86 0.16 -1.84
N HIS A 280 -33.97 -0.79 -2.07
CA HIS A 280 -33.61 -1.27 -3.42
C HIS A 280 -33.23 -0.12 -4.36
N ALA A 281 -32.30 0.72 -3.89
CA ALA A 281 -31.78 1.92 -4.54
C ALA A 281 -32.81 3.03 -4.86
N ASN A 282 -34.05 2.91 -4.38
CA ASN A 282 -35.12 3.89 -4.62
C ASN A 282 -35.50 4.62 -3.32
N PRO A 283 -35.63 5.96 -3.34
CA PRO A 283 -36.13 6.71 -2.18
C PRO A 283 -37.63 6.45 -2.02
N CYS A 284 -38.01 5.89 -0.87
CA CYS A 284 -39.42 5.73 -0.48
C CYS A 284 -39.93 6.90 0.38
N GLY A 285 -39.03 7.73 0.91
CA GLY A 285 -39.36 8.96 1.61
C GLY A 285 -38.19 9.91 1.71
N VAL A 286 -38.44 11.20 1.49
CA VAL A 286 -37.45 12.28 1.62
C VAL A 286 -38.14 13.48 2.24
N ALA A 287 -37.58 14.02 3.33
CA ALA A 287 -38.15 15.21 3.97
C ALA A 287 -37.10 16.03 4.71
N TYR A 288 -37.30 17.35 4.68
CA TYR A 288 -36.77 18.24 5.71
C TYR A 288 -37.60 18.15 6.99
N GLY A 289 -37.04 18.60 8.10
CA GLY A 289 -37.72 18.75 9.38
C GLY A 289 -37.09 19.83 10.26
N SER A 290 -37.82 20.25 11.29
CA SER A 290 -37.32 21.14 12.34
C SER A 290 -36.28 20.47 13.26
N SER A 291 -36.24 19.13 13.25
CA SER A 291 -35.27 18.27 13.94
C SER A 291 -35.09 16.97 13.15
N LEU A 292 -34.06 16.17 13.46
CA LEU A 292 -33.86 14.86 12.81
C LEU A 292 -35.06 13.91 13.01
N LEU A 293 -35.69 13.94 14.20
CA LEU A 293 -36.87 13.14 14.48
C LEU A 293 -38.08 13.58 13.65
N ASP A 294 -38.29 14.89 13.51
CA ASP A 294 -39.35 15.45 12.67
C ASP A 294 -39.13 15.09 11.19
N ALA A 295 -37.88 15.23 10.70
CA ALA A 295 -37.51 14.84 9.34
C ALA A 295 -37.78 13.35 9.10
N TYR A 296 -37.41 12.47 10.04
CA TYR A 296 -37.71 11.04 9.97
C TYR A 296 -39.22 10.76 9.89
N ASN A 297 -40.00 11.33 10.81
CA ASN A 297 -41.45 11.10 10.85
C ASN A 297 -42.13 11.53 9.55
N ARG A 298 -41.71 12.67 8.98
CA ARG A 298 -42.23 13.17 7.69
C ARG A 298 -41.79 12.29 6.52
N ALA A 299 -40.53 11.88 6.46
CA ALA A 299 -40.05 10.99 5.40
C ALA A 299 -40.80 9.63 5.45
N TYR A 300 -40.95 9.05 6.64
CA TYR A 300 -41.67 7.80 6.86
C TYR A 300 -43.14 7.86 6.43
N GLN A 301 -43.80 9.03 6.56
CA GLN A 301 -45.18 9.26 6.11
C GLN A 301 -45.38 9.27 4.59
N THR A 302 -44.30 9.30 3.81
CA THR A 302 -44.40 9.27 2.34
C THR A 302 -44.91 7.92 1.85
N ASP A 303 -44.27 6.84 2.30
CA ASP A 303 -44.68 5.46 2.03
C ASP A 303 -44.19 4.53 3.16
N HIS A 304 -45.09 4.29 4.12
CA HIS A 304 -44.82 3.46 5.29
C HIS A 304 -44.53 1.99 4.94
N GLU A 305 -45.19 1.46 3.90
CA GLU A 305 -45.05 0.06 3.51
C GLU A 305 -43.67 -0.19 2.87
N SER A 306 -43.26 0.70 1.97
CA SER A 306 -41.93 0.63 1.37
C SER A 306 -40.82 0.91 2.37
N ALA A 307 -41.03 1.80 3.35
CA ALA A 307 -40.02 2.08 4.38
C ALA A 307 -39.67 0.85 5.26
N PHE A 308 -40.55 -0.15 5.34
CA PHE A 308 -40.26 -1.38 6.09
C PHE A 308 -39.04 -2.11 5.52
N GLY A 309 -37.98 -2.23 6.33
CA GLY A 309 -36.70 -2.83 5.93
C GLY A 309 -35.80 -1.92 5.08
N GLY A 310 -36.13 -0.64 4.97
CA GLY A 310 -35.33 0.36 4.28
C GLY A 310 -34.09 0.82 5.08
N ILE A 311 -33.24 1.59 4.41
CA ILE A 311 -32.04 2.24 4.96
C ILE A 311 -32.31 3.72 5.12
N ILE A 312 -31.90 4.25 6.27
CA ILE A 312 -32.18 5.64 6.67
C ILE A 312 -30.86 6.40 6.71
N ALA A 313 -30.82 7.58 6.11
CA ALA A 313 -29.72 8.54 6.19
C ALA A 313 -30.20 9.91 6.67
N PHE A 314 -29.32 10.63 7.36
CA PHE A 314 -29.55 11.92 8.02
C PHE A 314 -28.43 12.89 7.67
#